data_AF-A0A2G8JPH9-F1
#
_entry.id   AF-A0A2G8JPH9-F1
#
_cell.length_a   1.000
_cell.length_b   1.000
_cell.length_c   1.000
_cell.angle_alpha   90.00
_cell.angle_beta   90.00
_cell.angle_gamma   90.00
#
_symmetry.space_group_name_H-M   'P 1'
#
loop_
_entity.id
_entity.type
_entity.pdbx_description
1 polymer ?
#
loop_
_entity_poly.entity_id
_entity_poly.type
_entity_poly.pdbx_seq_one_letter_code
_entity_poly.pdbx_strand_id
1 'polypeptide(L)'
;MTFLEPSYYVQPIGYKRQTQHLVIASDQRRLHQLNGTKYQEAVGSIGEGLQADNSSSRILRTSEEITYSDKTVVEVIRNIYGVHNNHSHSTTIRVGFFEGFRNFWTYSLIFKPPPSPRTCECGAFRADVRLEKNPAKTGQFELLFIPQDVGFIHLTNRVWNTILSSASSSQKRIYATFEGANKLKLLTLDPPFREKVFHWSWTHHSQSDFPMPYGFYLANKTARPTGEKMRGKNWSENKTALVAWMSTWAVTSWQREKFAKDLRRYLPLNFFGQKYRKCRRNSKECEQTIRKYKFYLALENSCCSEYITEKFWRTLAWDIVPVVFGAPRKDYERLAPPNSFIHADDFDSIEDLANYIKFLDKNDDEYNKYFRWKEDGGEVIINYPRLENKPVDHHIPPANFFYSCSAVCRVGKRYLDEDTNSDVGLNSSQNSFFDPNVNWWCGSCTQCGNHQWIRTYN
;
A
#
# COMPACT_ATOMS: atom_id res chain seq x y z
N MET A 1 7.81 -49.94 -26.65
CA MET A 1 9.00 -49.64 -27.47
C MET A 1 9.09 -48.12 -27.60
N THR A 2 9.83 -47.46 -26.70
CA THR A 2 11.21 -46.95 -26.88
C THR A 2 11.33 -45.79 -27.89
N PHE A 3 11.50 -44.60 -27.32
CA PHE A 3 12.41 -43.47 -27.64
C PHE A 3 12.75 -43.13 -29.11
N LEU A 4 12.67 -41.83 -29.42
CA LEU A 4 13.85 -40.96 -29.64
C LEU A 4 13.46 -39.47 -29.55
N GLU A 5 14.36 -38.67 -28.95
CA GLU A 5 14.32 -37.20 -28.80
C GLU A 5 14.53 -36.44 -30.12
N PRO A 6 14.39 -35.10 -30.10
CA PRO A 6 15.60 -34.29 -30.17
C PRO A 6 15.67 -33.09 -29.19
N SER A 7 16.74 -33.10 -28.40
CA SER A 7 17.67 -31.99 -28.10
C SER A 7 17.28 -30.54 -28.46
N TYR A 8 17.14 -29.70 -27.44
CA TYR A 8 17.48 -28.27 -27.53
C TYR A 8 18.51 -27.89 -26.46
N TYR A 9 19.59 -27.31 -26.98
CA TYR A 9 20.77 -26.79 -26.31
C TYR A 9 20.44 -25.91 -25.09
N VAL A 10 21.07 -26.23 -23.96
CA VAL A 10 21.33 -25.30 -22.86
C VAL A 10 22.77 -24.82 -23.02
N GLN A 11 22.96 -23.54 -23.30
CA GLN A 11 24.23 -22.85 -23.03
C GLN A 11 24.03 -21.72 -22.02
N PRO A 12 25.05 -21.44 -21.18
CA PRO A 12 24.92 -20.61 -20.01
C PRO A 12 25.08 -19.13 -20.37
N ILE A 13 24.06 -18.32 -20.13
CA ILE A 13 24.22 -16.86 -20.16
C ILE A 13 24.81 -16.43 -18.83
N GLY A 14 26.10 -16.06 -18.89
CA GLY A 14 26.90 -15.60 -17.78
C GLY A 14 26.30 -14.40 -17.04
N TYR A 15 26.56 -14.38 -15.74
CA TYR A 15 26.42 -13.22 -14.89
C TYR A 15 27.22 -12.03 -15.46
N LYS A 16 26.54 -11.09 -16.14
CA LYS A 16 27.02 -9.72 -16.24
C LYS A 16 26.48 -8.95 -15.04
N ARG A 17 27.39 -8.48 -14.19
CA ARG A 17 27.11 -7.53 -13.10
C ARG A 17 26.40 -6.31 -13.71
N GLN A 18 25.11 -6.15 -13.44
CA GLN A 18 24.45 -4.85 -13.55
C GLN A 18 24.54 -4.17 -12.19
N THR A 19 25.38 -3.15 -12.12
CA THR A 19 25.41 -2.16 -11.05
C THR A 19 24.04 -1.48 -11.00
N GLN A 20 23.24 -1.80 -9.98
CA GLN A 20 22.02 -1.04 -9.69
C GLN A 20 22.42 0.29 -9.04
N HIS A 21 22.12 1.39 -9.72
CA HIS A 21 22.17 2.71 -9.12
C HIS A 21 20.99 2.89 -8.17
N LEU A 22 21.27 2.91 -6.87
CA LEU A 22 20.31 3.19 -5.82
C LEU A 22 20.30 4.70 -5.55
N VAL A 23 19.23 5.40 -5.95
CA VAL A 23 19.03 6.82 -5.59
C VAL A 23 18.20 6.84 -4.30
N ILE A 24 18.85 7.21 -3.19
CA ILE A 24 18.21 7.42 -1.89
C ILE A 24 17.69 8.86 -1.86
N ALA A 25 16.38 9.05 -1.97
CA ALA A 25 15.75 10.32 -1.64
C ALA A 25 15.57 10.38 -0.12
N SER A 26 16.42 11.16 0.54
CA SER A 26 16.52 11.28 2.00
C SER A 26 15.42 12.13 2.62
N ASP A 27 14.89 11.64 3.74
CA ASP A 27 14.12 12.40 4.73
C ASP A 27 15.03 13.46 5.39
N GLN A 28 14.96 14.71 4.89
CA GLN A 28 15.83 15.81 5.32
C GLN A 28 15.56 16.29 6.77
N ARG A 29 14.53 15.81 7.46
CA ARG A 29 14.21 16.32 8.81
C ARG A 29 15.06 15.73 9.93
N ARG A 30 15.76 14.60 9.70
CA ARG A 30 16.57 13.93 10.74
C ARG A 30 18.03 14.40 10.84
N LEU A 31 18.55 15.09 9.83
CA LEU A 31 19.97 15.50 9.79
C LEU A 31 20.28 16.79 10.55
N HIS A 32 19.26 17.58 10.92
CA HIS A 32 19.46 18.84 11.65
C HIS A 32 19.68 18.69 13.18
N GLN A 33 19.67 17.46 13.71
CA GLN A 33 19.82 17.20 15.15
C GLN A 33 21.20 16.66 15.58
N LEU A 34 22.18 16.59 14.68
CA LEU A 34 23.53 16.13 15.03
C LEU A 34 24.41 17.31 15.43
N ASN A 35 24.82 17.33 16.71
CA ASN A 35 25.77 18.30 17.28
C ASN A 35 27.08 18.33 16.48
N GLY A 36 27.59 19.56 16.28
CA GLY A 36 28.61 19.93 15.29
C GLY A 36 29.98 19.24 15.36
N THR A 37 30.28 18.47 16.41
CA THR A 37 31.55 17.73 16.52
C THR A 37 31.58 16.45 15.69
N LYS A 38 30.44 15.77 15.45
CA LYS A 38 30.42 14.55 14.59
C LYS A 38 30.42 14.84 13.09
N TYR A 39 30.06 16.06 12.68
CA TYR A 39 30.13 16.48 11.29
C TYR A 39 31.58 16.65 10.82
N GLN A 40 32.46 17.18 11.68
CA GLN A 40 33.87 17.36 11.32
C GLN A 40 34.66 16.04 11.28
N GLU A 41 34.32 15.04 12.08
CA GLU A 41 34.91 13.70 11.97
C GLU A 41 34.49 12.98 10.67
N ALA A 42 33.25 13.20 10.20
CA ALA A 42 32.78 12.66 8.93
C ALA A 42 33.46 13.30 7.71
N VAL A 43 33.85 14.58 7.81
CA VAL A 43 34.54 15.31 6.73
C VAL A 43 36.05 15.06 6.77
N GLY A 44 36.65 14.82 7.94
CA GLY A 44 38.09 14.56 8.10
C GLY A 44 38.57 13.18 7.61
N SER A 45 37.67 12.25 7.28
CA SER A 45 38.01 10.92 6.76
C SER A 45 38.06 10.86 5.22
N ILE A 46 37.83 12.00 4.55
CA ILE A 46 37.96 12.15 3.10
C ILE A 46 39.25 12.93 2.86
N GLY A 47 40.36 12.21 2.67
CA GLY A 47 41.66 12.80 2.40
C GLY A 47 41.67 13.67 1.15
N GLU A 48 42.15 14.89 1.33
CA GLU A 48 42.80 15.84 0.41
C GLU A 48 42.61 15.62 -1.10
N GLY A 49 41.77 16.47 -1.70
CA GLY A 49 41.67 16.55 -3.16
C GLY A 49 40.72 17.61 -3.71
N LEU A 50 40.44 18.70 -2.99
CA LEU A 50 39.70 19.84 -3.53
C LEU A 50 40.30 21.13 -2.96
N GLN A 51 41.26 21.72 -3.69
CA GLN A 51 41.53 23.15 -3.53
C GLN A 51 40.30 23.91 -4.04
N ALA A 52 39.73 24.72 -3.16
CA ALA A 52 38.68 25.66 -3.50
C ALA A 52 39.28 26.80 -4.33
N ASP A 53 38.84 26.95 -5.58
CA ASP A 53 38.98 28.21 -6.30
C ASP A 53 37.61 28.90 -6.38
N ASN A 54 37.60 30.14 -5.92
CA ASN A 54 36.44 30.95 -5.61
C ASN A 54 36.29 32.01 -6.70
N SER A 55 35.95 31.61 -7.94
CA SER A 55 35.47 32.56 -8.95
C SER A 55 34.79 31.87 -10.15
N SER A 56 33.60 32.39 -10.51
CA SER A 56 33.04 32.42 -11.87
C SER A 56 32.67 31.10 -12.59
N SER A 57 31.36 30.93 -12.81
CA SER A 57 30.68 30.39 -14.01
C SER A 57 31.20 29.12 -14.72
N ARG A 58 30.28 28.15 -14.88
CA ARG A 58 30.33 26.90 -15.69
C ARG A 58 31.12 25.75 -15.06
N ILE A 59 30.38 24.78 -14.52
CA ILE A 59 30.91 23.42 -14.35
C ILE A 59 30.55 22.62 -15.60
N LEU A 60 31.56 22.43 -16.44
CA LEU A 60 31.59 21.50 -17.56
C LEU A 60 31.44 20.06 -17.05
N ARG A 61 30.70 19.26 -17.81
CA ARG A 61 30.62 17.82 -17.64
C ARG A 61 31.98 17.19 -17.94
N THR A 62 32.55 16.50 -16.96
CA THR A 62 33.44 15.38 -17.21
C THR A 62 32.95 14.21 -16.37
N SER A 63 32.41 13.21 -17.07
CA SER A 63 32.18 11.88 -16.54
C SER A 63 33.53 11.16 -16.48
N GLU A 64 34.21 11.21 -15.35
CA GLU A 64 35.29 10.28 -15.06
C GLU A 64 34.74 9.15 -14.19
N GLU A 65 34.85 7.93 -14.72
CA GLU A 65 34.58 6.69 -14.01
C GLU A 65 35.54 6.59 -12.81
N ILE A 66 35.01 6.74 -11.60
CA ILE A 66 35.78 6.39 -10.41
C ILE A 66 35.49 4.92 -10.09
N THR A 67 36.38 4.04 -10.53
CA THR A 67 36.43 2.64 -10.14
C THR A 67 36.99 2.53 -8.72
N TYR A 68 36.12 2.59 -7.70
CA TYR A 68 36.53 2.27 -6.33
C TYR A 68 36.59 0.76 -6.11
N SER A 69 37.81 0.24 -6.02
CA SER A 69 38.10 -1.06 -5.41
C SER A 69 38.20 -0.89 -3.90
N ASP A 70 37.10 -0.63 -3.20
CA ASP A 70 37.21 -0.30 -1.77
C ASP A 70 36.21 -1.05 -0.89
N LYS A 71 36.78 -1.78 0.08
CA LYS A 71 36.07 -2.48 1.17
C LYS A 71 35.12 -1.54 1.93
N THR A 72 35.37 -0.25 1.89
CA THR A 72 34.64 0.86 2.53
C THR A 72 33.22 1.05 1.99
N VAL A 73 32.98 0.90 0.67
CA VAL A 73 31.62 1.02 0.09
C VAL A 73 30.76 -0.19 0.48
N VAL A 74 31.36 -1.37 0.51
CA VAL A 74 30.69 -2.58 1.00
C VAL A 74 30.36 -2.42 2.48
N GLU A 75 31.23 -1.79 3.27
CA GLU A 75 31.03 -1.56 4.71
C GLU A 75 29.94 -0.51 5.00
N VAL A 76 29.83 0.53 4.17
CA VAL A 76 28.72 1.50 4.24
C VAL A 76 27.40 0.85 3.81
N ILE A 77 27.40 0.01 2.77
CA ILE A 77 26.22 -0.79 2.38
C ILE A 77 25.87 -1.81 3.48
N ARG A 78 26.85 -2.43 4.15
CA ARG A 78 26.61 -3.29 5.32
C ARG A 78 26.00 -2.54 6.49
N ASN A 79 26.39 -1.28 6.73
CA ASN A 79 25.82 -0.46 7.80
C ASN A 79 24.43 0.08 7.48
N ILE A 80 24.13 0.36 6.20
CA ILE A 80 22.79 0.82 5.76
C ILE A 80 21.80 -0.35 5.63
N TYR A 81 22.27 -1.53 5.19
CA TYR A 81 21.43 -2.72 4.97
C TYR A 81 21.58 -3.83 6.03
N GLY A 82 22.42 -3.62 7.05
CA GLY A 82 22.57 -4.54 8.19
C GLY A 82 23.19 -5.90 7.82
N VAL A 83 24.26 -5.94 7.03
CA VAL A 83 24.98 -7.20 6.75
C VAL A 83 26.29 -7.22 7.54
N HIS A 84 26.22 -7.34 8.86
CA HIS A 84 27.38 -7.74 9.67
C HIS A 84 27.45 -9.27 9.71
N ASN A 85 28.41 -9.86 9.00
CA ASN A 85 28.77 -11.26 9.20
C ASN A 85 29.94 -11.35 10.16
N ASN A 86 29.64 -11.54 11.44
CA ASN A 86 30.33 -12.49 12.32
C ASN A 86 29.76 -12.41 13.73
N HIS A 87 28.52 -12.84 13.93
CA HIS A 87 28.06 -13.34 15.23
C HIS A 87 27.17 -14.56 14.98
N SER A 88 27.48 -15.67 15.62
CA SER A 88 26.66 -16.88 15.60
C SER A 88 25.38 -16.67 16.41
N HIS A 89 24.35 -16.02 15.87
CA HIS A 89 23.08 -15.81 16.58
C HIS A 89 21.88 -16.08 15.67
N SER A 90 21.41 -17.33 15.67
CA SER A 90 20.15 -17.73 15.04
C SER A 90 18.98 -17.33 15.94
N THR A 91 18.71 -16.03 16.08
CA THR A 91 17.49 -15.57 16.76
C THR A 91 16.29 -16.02 15.92
N THR A 92 15.40 -16.80 16.52
CA THR A 92 14.16 -17.25 15.89
C THR A 92 12.99 -16.58 16.61
N ILE A 93 12.18 -15.84 15.87
CA ILE A 93 10.94 -15.23 16.36
C ILE A 93 9.77 -16.12 15.97
N ARG A 94 8.90 -16.46 16.92
CA ARG A 94 7.66 -17.19 16.64
C ARG A 94 6.56 -16.17 16.33
N VAL A 95 5.94 -16.36 15.17
CA VAL A 95 4.94 -15.44 14.63
C VAL A 95 3.62 -16.17 14.43
N GLY A 96 2.59 -15.73 15.14
CA GLY A 96 1.24 -16.26 15.05
C GLY A 96 0.35 -15.37 14.20
N PHE A 97 -0.48 -15.96 13.35
CA PHE A 97 -1.66 -15.31 12.78
C PHE A 97 -2.90 -15.93 13.42
N PHE A 98 -3.64 -15.15 14.19
CA PHE A 98 -4.86 -15.64 14.83
C PHE A 98 -6.05 -15.61 13.87
N GLU A 99 -6.43 -16.77 13.35
CA GLU A 99 -7.56 -16.93 12.42
C GLU A 99 -8.90 -17.17 13.13
N GLY A 100 -8.90 -17.22 14.46
CA GLY A 100 -10.08 -17.51 15.27
C GLY A 100 -10.69 -18.89 14.95
N PHE A 101 -11.99 -19.04 15.22
CA PHE A 101 -12.73 -20.30 15.08
C PHE A 101 -13.24 -20.57 13.65
N ARG A 102 -12.65 -19.95 12.63
CA ARG A 102 -13.18 -20.04 11.27
C ARG A 102 -12.86 -21.38 10.63
N ASN A 103 -13.85 -21.93 9.92
CA ASN A 103 -13.70 -23.17 9.14
C ASN A 103 -13.00 -22.93 7.79
N PHE A 104 -12.90 -21.68 7.36
CA PHE A 104 -12.22 -21.25 6.12
C PHE A 104 -11.22 -20.12 6.42
N TRP A 105 -10.17 -20.01 5.60
CA TRP A 105 -9.16 -18.98 5.74
C TRP A 105 -9.66 -17.63 5.21
N THR A 106 -9.26 -16.54 5.87
CA THR A 106 -9.73 -15.16 5.62
C THR A 106 -9.79 -14.78 4.13
N TYR A 107 -8.84 -15.25 3.32
CA TYR A 107 -8.73 -14.88 1.90
C TYR A 107 -8.79 -16.09 0.96
N SER A 108 -9.50 -17.15 1.35
CA SER A 108 -9.69 -18.35 0.50
C SER A 108 -10.30 -18.05 -0.87
N LEU A 109 -11.00 -16.92 -1.03
CA LEU A 109 -11.54 -16.46 -2.31
C LEU A 109 -10.50 -15.80 -3.23
N ILE A 110 -9.29 -15.55 -2.73
CA ILE A 110 -8.27 -14.74 -3.38
C ILE A 110 -6.97 -15.54 -3.56
N PHE A 111 -6.53 -16.28 -2.54
CA PHE A 111 -5.33 -17.11 -2.57
C PHE A 111 -5.54 -18.45 -1.88
N LYS A 112 -4.66 -19.42 -2.15
CA LYS A 112 -4.54 -20.60 -1.28
C LYS A 112 -3.98 -20.17 0.07
N PRO A 113 -4.44 -20.76 1.19
CA PRO A 113 -3.88 -20.48 2.50
C PRO A 113 -2.38 -20.81 2.48
N PRO A 114 -1.52 -19.93 3.01
CA PRO A 114 -0.09 -20.18 2.96
C PRO A 114 0.29 -21.33 3.92
N PRO A 115 1.33 -22.14 3.63
CA PRO A 115 1.77 -23.25 4.44
C PRO A 115 1.92 -22.86 5.91
N SER A 116 1.46 -23.74 6.79
CA SER A 116 1.50 -23.55 8.23
C SER A 116 1.73 -24.90 8.90
N PRO A 117 2.86 -25.10 9.62
CA PRO A 117 3.91 -24.11 9.88
C PRO A 117 4.73 -23.77 8.61
N ARG A 118 5.41 -22.61 8.63
CA ARG A 118 6.45 -22.25 7.66
C ARG A 118 7.51 -21.36 8.29
N THR A 119 8.68 -21.27 7.67
CA THR A 119 9.77 -20.38 8.11
C THR A 119 10.01 -19.29 7.06
N CYS A 120 10.23 -18.07 7.55
CA CYS A 120 10.64 -16.92 6.75
C CYS A 120 12.09 -16.57 7.08
N GLU A 121 12.96 -16.56 6.07
CA GLU A 121 14.35 -16.14 6.20
C GLU A 121 14.45 -14.61 6.11
N CYS A 122 14.80 -13.94 7.20
CA CYS A 122 14.80 -12.48 7.32
C CYS A 122 16.21 -11.86 7.33
N GLY A 123 17.20 -12.61 6.83
CA GLY A 123 18.61 -12.21 6.86
C GLY A 123 19.21 -12.41 8.26
N ALA A 124 19.02 -11.44 9.15
CA ALA A 124 19.63 -11.43 10.49
C ALA A 124 18.91 -12.34 11.51
N PHE A 125 17.71 -12.81 11.19
CA PHE A 125 16.91 -13.68 12.06
C PHE A 125 16.01 -14.58 11.21
N ARG A 126 15.41 -15.59 11.85
CA ARG A 126 14.36 -16.42 11.26
C ARG A 126 13.03 -16.14 11.93
N ALA A 127 11.95 -16.22 11.16
CA ALA A 127 10.60 -16.15 11.70
C ALA A 127 9.85 -17.46 11.45
N ASP A 128 9.48 -18.15 12.53
CA ASP A 128 8.66 -19.36 12.49
C ASP A 128 7.18 -18.97 12.54
N VAL A 129 6.51 -19.09 11.41
CA VAL A 129 5.16 -18.60 11.19
C VAL A 129 4.14 -19.73 11.32
N ARG A 130 3.08 -19.50 12.10
CA ARG A 130 1.95 -20.41 12.25
C ARG A 130 0.61 -19.68 12.14
N LEU A 131 -0.34 -20.31 11.46
CA LEU A 131 -1.76 -19.98 11.58
C LEU A 131 -2.30 -20.67 12.85
N GLU A 132 -2.82 -19.90 13.79
CA GLU A 132 -3.34 -20.39 15.07
C GLU A 132 -4.85 -20.13 15.17
N LYS A 133 -5.59 -21.14 15.62
CA LYS A 133 -7.04 -21.06 15.86
C LYS A 133 -7.39 -21.10 17.34
N ASN A 134 -6.54 -21.69 18.17
CA ASN A 134 -6.76 -21.82 19.59
C ASN A 134 -6.26 -20.57 20.34
N PRO A 135 -7.14 -19.75 20.93
CA PRO A 135 -6.73 -18.55 21.66
C PRO A 135 -5.79 -18.86 22.83
N ALA A 136 -5.90 -20.02 23.48
CA ALA A 136 -5.03 -20.40 24.60
C ALA A 136 -3.58 -20.69 24.19
N LYS A 137 -3.33 -20.93 22.89
CA LYS A 137 -1.99 -21.14 22.35
C LYS A 137 -1.34 -19.86 21.83
N THR A 138 -2.07 -18.74 21.83
CA THR A 138 -1.56 -17.49 21.25
C THR A 138 -0.41 -16.88 22.05
N GLY A 139 -0.29 -17.18 23.35
CA GLY A 139 0.83 -16.79 24.20
C GLY A 139 2.20 -17.33 23.79
N GLN A 140 2.26 -18.37 22.94
CA GLN A 140 3.52 -18.97 22.50
C GLN A 140 4.26 -18.14 21.43
N PHE A 141 3.68 -17.04 20.95
CA PHE A 141 4.25 -16.22 19.88
C PHE A 141 4.77 -14.89 20.45
N GLU A 142 5.97 -14.48 20.05
CA GLU A 142 6.47 -13.13 20.32
C GLU A 142 5.68 -12.09 19.52
N LEU A 143 5.30 -12.42 18.29
CA LEU A 143 4.46 -11.58 17.43
C LEU A 143 3.14 -12.26 17.11
N LEU A 144 2.03 -11.60 17.42
CA LEU A 144 0.68 -12.10 17.13
C LEU A 144 -0.08 -11.13 16.23
N PHE A 145 -0.24 -11.48 14.96
CA PHE A 145 -1.12 -10.79 14.04
C PHE A 145 -2.57 -11.19 14.29
N ILE A 146 -3.45 -10.19 14.32
CA ILE A 146 -4.90 -10.38 14.48
C ILE A 146 -5.61 -9.71 13.30
N PRO A 147 -5.81 -10.45 12.20
CA PRO A 147 -6.45 -9.97 10.97
C PRO A 147 -7.94 -9.63 11.17
N GLN A 148 -8.39 -8.49 10.65
CA GLN A 148 -9.75 -7.97 10.83
C GLN A 148 -10.63 -8.06 9.56
N ASP A 149 -10.05 -8.38 8.41
CA ASP A 149 -10.65 -8.14 7.07
C ASP A 149 -11.90 -8.94 6.69
N VAL A 150 -12.30 -9.88 7.53
CA VAL A 150 -13.59 -10.53 7.36
C VAL A 150 -14.36 -10.36 8.66
N GLY A 151 -15.49 -9.65 8.54
CA GLY A 151 -16.40 -9.22 9.60
C GLY A 151 -17.10 -10.34 10.35
N PHE A 152 -16.39 -11.41 10.66
CA PHE A 152 -16.90 -12.60 11.35
C PHE A 152 -16.03 -13.02 12.53
N ILE A 153 -14.90 -12.36 12.81
CA ILE A 153 -14.25 -12.53 14.12
C ILE A 153 -14.80 -11.47 15.09
N HIS A 154 -16.06 -11.63 15.50
CA HIS A 154 -16.49 -11.06 16.76
C HIS A 154 -15.86 -11.89 17.88
N LEU A 155 -14.72 -11.43 18.39
CA LEU A 155 -14.11 -12.04 19.55
C LEU A 155 -14.90 -11.62 20.79
N THR A 156 -15.47 -12.62 21.47
CA THR A 156 -16.15 -12.40 22.74
C THR A 156 -15.12 -12.01 23.82
N ASN A 157 -15.59 -11.35 24.88
CA ASN A 157 -14.75 -11.00 26.02
C ASN A 157 -14.01 -12.20 26.62
N ARG A 158 -14.63 -13.38 26.58
CA ARG A 158 -13.99 -14.63 27.00
C ARG A 158 -12.76 -14.95 26.17
N VAL A 159 -12.84 -14.79 24.85
CA VAL A 159 -11.71 -15.06 23.95
C VAL A 159 -10.61 -14.04 24.15
N TRP A 160 -10.96 -12.76 24.30
CA TRP A 160 -9.98 -11.72 24.62
C TRP A 160 -9.26 -11.99 25.94
N ASN A 161 -9.99 -12.36 26.98
CA ASN A 161 -9.40 -12.74 28.26
C ASN A 161 -8.47 -13.95 28.10
N THR A 162 -8.83 -14.96 27.31
CA THR A 162 -7.93 -16.09 27.02
C THR A 162 -6.65 -15.64 26.32
N ILE A 163 -6.75 -14.78 25.29
CA ILE A 163 -5.58 -14.28 24.57
C ILE A 163 -4.67 -13.50 25.52
N LEU A 164 -5.23 -12.52 26.24
CA LEU A 164 -4.48 -11.63 27.12
C LEU A 164 -3.88 -12.35 28.34
N SER A 165 -4.58 -13.32 28.93
CA SER A 165 -4.05 -14.10 30.05
C SER A 165 -2.92 -15.04 29.67
N SER A 166 -2.87 -15.48 28.40
CA SER A 166 -1.78 -16.31 27.89
C SER A 166 -0.57 -15.51 27.41
N ALA A 167 -0.72 -14.20 27.16
CA ALA A 167 0.30 -13.38 26.52
C ALA A 167 1.48 -13.10 27.46
N SER A 168 2.71 -13.24 26.94
CA SER A 168 3.90 -12.73 27.63
C SER A 168 3.90 -11.20 27.66
N SER A 169 4.63 -10.61 28.61
CA SER A 169 4.84 -9.16 28.68
C SER A 169 5.57 -8.60 27.46
N SER A 170 6.41 -9.42 26.82
CA SER A 170 7.15 -9.06 25.60
C SER A 170 6.36 -9.27 24.31
N GLN A 171 5.19 -9.94 24.34
CA GLN A 171 4.42 -10.21 23.13
C GLN A 171 3.87 -8.92 22.53
N LYS A 172 4.10 -8.70 21.24
CA LYS A 172 3.44 -7.63 20.47
C LYS A 172 2.28 -8.19 19.66
N ARG A 173 1.15 -7.48 19.70
CA ARG A 173 -0.12 -7.84 19.06
C ARG A 173 -0.47 -6.80 18.01
N ILE A 174 -0.72 -7.23 16.78
CA ILE A 174 -0.86 -6.36 15.61
C ILE A 174 -2.30 -6.38 15.10
N TYR A 175 -2.94 -5.21 15.07
CA TYR A 175 -4.23 -5.01 14.39
C TYR A 175 -3.98 -4.94 12.88
N ALA A 176 -4.37 -5.96 12.11
CA ALA A 176 -4.05 -6.03 10.68
C ALA A 176 -5.31 -6.00 9.81
N THR A 177 -5.37 -5.07 8.85
CA THR A 177 -6.52 -4.94 7.94
C THR A 177 -6.18 -4.25 6.63
N PHE A 178 -6.73 -4.78 5.54
CA PHE A 178 -6.89 -4.14 4.24
C PHE A 178 -8.19 -3.36 4.12
N GLU A 179 -9.24 -3.74 4.86
CA GLU A 179 -10.57 -3.16 4.72
C GLU A 179 -10.67 -1.74 5.27
N GLY A 180 -11.67 -1.00 4.78
CA GLY A 180 -12.00 0.32 5.31
C GLY A 180 -12.51 0.22 6.74
N ALA A 181 -12.06 1.12 7.62
CA ALA A 181 -12.44 1.17 9.02
C ALA A 181 -13.97 1.12 9.25
N ASN A 182 -14.78 1.71 8.36
CA ASN A 182 -16.24 1.65 8.47
C ASN A 182 -16.81 0.22 8.40
N LYS A 183 -16.19 -0.69 7.63
CA LYS A 183 -16.57 -2.11 7.58
C LYS A 183 -16.30 -2.81 8.92
N LEU A 184 -15.36 -2.29 9.69
CA LEU A 184 -14.87 -2.86 10.94
C LEU A 184 -15.47 -2.17 12.18
N LYS A 185 -16.26 -1.10 12.02
CA LYS A 185 -16.91 -0.39 13.13
C LYS A 185 -17.80 -1.29 13.99
N LEU A 186 -18.35 -2.38 13.44
CA LEU A 186 -19.13 -3.34 14.22
C LEU A 186 -18.24 -4.35 14.99
N LEU A 187 -16.95 -4.46 14.64
CA LEU A 187 -15.95 -5.26 15.35
C LEU A 187 -15.25 -4.48 16.48
N THR A 188 -15.81 -3.34 16.89
CA THR A 188 -15.21 -2.54 17.97
C THR A 188 -15.08 -3.37 19.23
N LEU A 189 -13.88 -3.34 19.82
CA LEU A 189 -13.62 -3.96 21.10
C LEU A 189 -14.50 -3.33 22.18
N ASP A 190 -14.92 -4.12 23.16
CA ASP A 190 -15.53 -3.56 24.37
C ASP A 190 -14.54 -2.61 25.05
N PRO A 191 -15.01 -1.53 25.70
CA PRO A 191 -14.14 -0.51 26.31
C PRO A 191 -12.95 -1.05 27.13
N PRO A 192 -13.09 -2.13 27.93
CA PRO A 192 -11.96 -2.69 28.69
C PRO A 192 -10.75 -3.13 27.85
N PHE A 193 -10.94 -3.39 26.55
CA PHE A 193 -9.93 -3.94 25.65
C PHE A 193 -9.39 -2.93 24.64
N ARG A 194 -10.09 -1.81 24.40
CA ARG A 194 -9.78 -0.84 23.33
C ARG A 194 -8.35 -0.32 23.38
N GLU A 195 -7.83 -0.09 24.57
CA GLU A 195 -6.51 0.53 24.78
C GLU A 195 -5.48 -0.44 25.37
N LYS A 196 -5.71 -1.76 25.27
CA LYS A 196 -4.84 -2.76 25.93
C LYS A 196 -4.51 -3.97 25.05
N VAL A 197 -5.20 -4.11 23.92
CA VAL A 197 -5.07 -5.29 23.08
C VAL A 197 -3.96 -5.13 22.05
N PHE A 198 -3.98 -4.07 21.25
CA PHE A 198 -3.08 -3.95 20.10
C PHE A 198 -1.92 -3.03 20.45
N HIS A 199 -0.71 -3.51 20.21
CA HIS A 199 0.48 -2.71 20.34
C HIS A 199 0.73 -1.91 19.06
N TRP A 200 0.49 -2.52 17.91
CA TRP A 200 0.75 -1.90 16.61
C TRP A 200 -0.43 -2.01 15.66
N SER A 201 -0.55 -1.04 14.75
CA SER A 201 -1.52 -1.04 13.67
C SER A 201 -0.89 -1.35 12.31
N TRP A 202 -1.59 -2.12 11.49
CA TRP A 202 -1.24 -2.38 10.10
C TRP A 202 -2.47 -2.14 9.23
N THR A 203 -2.61 -0.92 8.72
CA THR A 203 -3.79 -0.45 8.00
C THR A 203 -3.44 0.33 6.73
N HIS A 204 -4.44 0.78 5.96
CA HIS A 204 -4.19 1.60 4.77
C HIS A 204 -3.76 3.05 5.09
N HIS A 205 -3.94 3.51 6.33
CA HIS A 205 -3.70 4.89 6.72
C HIS A 205 -2.22 5.16 7.02
N SER A 206 -1.72 6.32 6.62
CA SER A 206 -0.31 6.74 6.73
C SER A 206 0.19 6.87 8.18
N GLN A 207 -0.71 7.11 9.13
CA GLN A 207 -0.41 7.16 10.57
C GLN A 207 -0.35 5.79 11.23
N SER A 208 -0.58 4.70 10.49
CA SER A 208 -0.45 3.35 11.01
C SER A 208 1.02 3.02 11.30
N ASP A 209 1.29 2.17 12.30
CA ASP A 209 2.65 1.66 12.56
C ASP A 209 3.28 1.00 11.33
N PHE A 210 2.46 0.27 10.59
CA PHE A 210 2.80 -0.32 9.30
C PHE A 210 1.78 0.09 8.23
N PRO A 211 2.01 1.21 7.52
CA PRO A 211 1.12 1.66 6.47
C PRO A 211 1.15 0.72 5.27
N MET A 212 -0.03 0.46 4.72
CA MET A 212 -0.25 -0.39 3.56
C MET A 212 -1.40 0.17 2.71
N PRO A 213 -1.20 1.33 2.05
CA PRO A 213 -2.20 1.90 1.17
C PRO A 213 -2.42 0.99 -0.04
N TYR A 214 -3.59 1.09 -0.68
CA TYR A 214 -3.94 0.30 -1.88
C TYR A 214 -3.08 0.64 -3.10
N GLY A 215 -2.42 1.80 -3.10
CA GLY A 215 -1.48 2.22 -4.11
C GLY A 215 -0.74 3.49 -3.69
N PHE A 216 0.24 3.90 -4.48
CA PHE A 216 0.99 5.13 -4.29
C PHE A 216 1.45 5.71 -5.63
N TYR A 217 1.71 7.01 -5.63
CA TYR A 217 2.26 7.74 -6.76
C TYR A 217 3.76 8.00 -6.54
N LEU A 218 4.57 7.74 -7.57
CA LEU A 218 5.98 8.10 -7.61
C LEU A 218 6.16 9.25 -8.60
N ALA A 219 6.51 10.42 -8.07
CA ALA A 219 6.84 11.58 -8.89
C ALA A 219 8.22 11.43 -9.53
N ASN A 220 8.32 11.88 -10.78
CA ASN A 220 9.57 12.21 -11.47
C ASN A 220 10.68 11.14 -11.38
N LYS A 221 10.46 9.97 -11.98
CA LYS A 221 11.57 9.09 -12.34
C LYS A 221 12.29 9.68 -13.54
N THR A 222 13.19 10.64 -13.29
CA THR A 222 14.05 11.35 -14.27
C THR A 222 14.96 10.43 -15.12
N ALA A 223 14.83 9.11 -15.04
CA ALA A 223 15.70 8.14 -15.70
C ALA A 223 14.96 7.09 -16.55
N ARG A 224 13.65 7.24 -16.85
CA ARG A 224 12.93 6.28 -17.70
C ARG A 224 12.49 6.89 -19.04
N PRO A 225 12.71 6.20 -20.19
CA PRO A 225 12.21 6.58 -21.52
C PRO A 225 10.67 6.67 -21.63
N THR A 226 9.95 6.34 -20.57
CA THR A 226 8.49 6.29 -20.56
C THR A 226 7.86 7.67 -20.64
N GLY A 227 8.41 8.70 -19.98
CA GLY A 227 7.84 10.06 -20.03
C GLY A 227 7.85 10.67 -21.43
N GLU A 228 8.96 10.53 -22.16
CA GLU A 228 9.08 10.98 -23.55
C GLU A 228 8.08 10.29 -24.49
N LYS A 229 7.85 8.98 -24.31
CA LYS A 229 6.84 8.24 -25.08
C LYS A 229 5.41 8.66 -24.80
N MET A 230 5.16 9.32 -23.66
CA MET A 230 3.82 9.78 -23.29
C MET A 230 3.52 11.20 -23.77
N ARG A 231 4.54 12.02 -24.09
CA ARG A 231 4.36 13.41 -24.53
C ARG A 231 3.58 13.47 -25.84
N GLY A 232 2.53 14.30 -25.86
CA GLY A 232 1.70 14.51 -27.05
C GLY A 232 0.76 13.33 -27.37
N LYS A 233 0.69 12.33 -26.49
CA LYS A 233 -0.30 11.25 -26.61
C LYS A 233 -1.70 11.83 -26.35
N ASN A 234 -2.63 11.56 -27.25
CA ASN A 234 -4.03 11.82 -27.01
C ASN A 234 -4.67 10.67 -26.21
N TRP A 235 -4.95 10.91 -24.93
CA TRP A 235 -5.54 9.93 -24.01
C TRP A 235 -7.05 9.75 -24.21
N SER A 236 -7.71 10.63 -24.97
CA SER A 236 -9.10 10.44 -25.40
C SER A 236 -9.21 9.49 -26.59
N GLU A 237 -8.09 9.23 -27.29
CA GLU A 237 -8.08 8.40 -28.48
C GLU A 237 -8.55 6.98 -28.13
N ASN A 238 -9.41 6.41 -28.96
CA ASN A 238 -10.05 5.09 -28.76
C ASN A 238 -10.98 4.99 -27.53
N LYS A 239 -11.30 6.10 -26.87
CA LYS A 239 -12.38 6.14 -25.86
C LYS A 239 -13.72 6.29 -26.57
N THR A 240 -14.52 5.22 -26.59
CA THR A 240 -15.80 5.17 -27.33
C THR A 240 -17.02 5.28 -26.42
N ALA A 241 -16.82 5.45 -25.11
CA ALA A 241 -17.89 5.56 -24.13
C ALA A 241 -17.54 6.57 -23.05
N LEU A 242 -18.56 7.18 -22.43
CA LEU A 242 -18.36 8.31 -21.53
C LEU A 242 -18.00 7.85 -20.11
N VAL A 243 -18.98 7.39 -19.33
CA VAL A 243 -18.78 7.02 -17.92
C VAL A 243 -19.12 5.54 -17.67
N ALA A 244 -18.23 4.85 -16.96
CA ALA A 244 -18.48 3.52 -16.41
C ALA A 244 -18.56 3.55 -14.88
N TRP A 245 -19.43 2.73 -14.30
CA TRP A 245 -19.42 2.42 -12.87
C TRP A 245 -19.59 0.93 -12.65
N MET A 246 -18.84 0.37 -11.69
CA MET A 246 -18.93 -1.04 -11.33
C MET A 246 -19.07 -1.21 -9.83
N SER A 247 -20.04 -2.03 -9.40
CA SER A 247 -20.18 -2.42 -8.00
C SER A 247 -20.71 -3.83 -7.86
N THR A 248 -20.20 -4.55 -6.87
CA THR A 248 -20.69 -5.87 -6.44
C THR A 248 -21.21 -5.85 -5.01
N TRP A 249 -21.15 -4.71 -4.33
CA TRP A 249 -21.46 -4.59 -2.91
C TRP A 249 -22.54 -3.53 -2.67
N ALA A 250 -23.57 -3.91 -1.92
CA ALA A 250 -24.75 -3.08 -1.69
C ALA A 250 -24.75 -2.34 -0.35
N VAL A 251 -23.94 -2.76 0.63
CA VAL A 251 -23.93 -2.19 2.00
C VAL A 251 -22.75 -1.25 2.17
N THR A 252 -22.99 0.06 2.16
CA THR A 252 -21.96 1.11 2.16
C THR A 252 -22.33 2.20 3.16
N SER A 253 -21.38 3.06 3.54
CA SER A 253 -21.65 4.14 4.51
C SER A 253 -22.47 5.30 3.94
N TRP A 254 -22.72 5.27 2.63
CA TRP A 254 -23.47 6.27 1.88
C TRP A 254 -24.04 5.62 0.61
N GLN A 255 -25.06 6.21 0.00
CA GLN A 255 -25.89 5.69 -1.07
C GLN A 255 -25.25 5.83 -2.47
N ARG A 256 -24.09 5.19 -2.69
CA ARG A 256 -23.30 5.24 -3.95
C ARG A 256 -24.08 4.83 -5.20
N GLU A 257 -24.91 3.81 -5.04
CA GLU A 257 -25.75 3.32 -6.14
C GLU A 257 -26.80 4.35 -6.53
N LYS A 258 -27.37 5.05 -5.55
CA LYS A 258 -28.30 6.16 -5.80
C LYS A 258 -27.58 7.31 -6.49
N PHE A 259 -26.41 7.72 -6.02
CA PHE A 259 -25.58 8.75 -6.66
C PHE A 259 -25.31 8.42 -8.14
N ALA A 260 -24.84 7.21 -8.44
CA ALA A 260 -24.57 6.81 -9.83
C ALA A 260 -25.85 6.79 -10.70
N LYS A 261 -26.99 6.37 -10.13
CA LYS A 261 -28.30 6.38 -10.82
C LYS A 261 -28.80 7.79 -11.09
N ASP A 262 -28.61 8.72 -10.16
CA ASP A 262 -29.01 10.11 -10.31
C ASP A 262 -28.09 10.82 -11.32
N LEU A 263 -26.77 10.56 -11.30
CA LEU A 263 -25.84 11.11 -12.29
C LEU A 263 -26.17 10.65 -13.73
N ARG A 264 -26.59 9.38 -13.90
CA ARG A 264 -27.01 8.85 -15.21
C ARG A 264 -28.13 9.67 -15.86
N ARG A 265 -28.94 10.40 -15.08
CA ARG A 265 -30.02 11.24 -15.64
C ARG A 265 -29.50 12.41 -16.47
N TYR A 266 -28.25 12.83 -16.24
CA TYR A 266 -27.64 14.01 -16.85
C TYR A 266 -26.57 13.69 -17.92
N LEU A 267 -26.09 12.44 -17.98
CA LEU A 267 -25.07 11.99 -18.94
C LEU A 267 -25.10 10.47 -19.21
N PRO A 268 -24.53 10.00 -20.34
CA PRO A 268 -24.34 8.58 -20.62
C PRO A 268 -23.45 7.88 -19.58
N LEU A 269 -24.04 6.95 -18.82
CA LEU A 269 -23.36 6.16 -17.78
C LEU A 269 -23.77 4.69 -17.85
N ASN A 270 -22.79 3.80 -17.99
CA ASN A 270 -23.02 2.36 -18.00
C ASN A 270 -22.67 1.70 -16.66
N PHE A 271 -23.55 0.79 -16.24
CA PHE A 271 -23.42 0.03 -15.00
C PHE A 271 -22.86 -1.38 -15.28
N PHE A 272 -21.92 -1.80 -14.46
CA PHE A 272 -21.30 -3.13 -14.49
C PHE A 272 -21.32 -3.80 -13.11
N GLY A 273 -21.20 -5.12 -13.08
CA GLY A 273 -21.13 -5.90 -11.84
C GLY A 273 -22.26 -6.91 -11.73
N GLN A 274 -22.47 -7.47 -10.54
CA GLN A 274 -23.37 -8.60 -10.33
C GLN A 274 -24.84 -8.30 -10.68
N LYS A 275 -25.29 -7.06 -10.43
CA LYS A 275 -26.67 -6.61 -10.72
C LYS A 275 -26.86 -6.07 -12.15
N TYR A 276 -25.79 -5.87 -12.90
CA TYR A 276 -25.80 -5.12 -14.15
C TYR A 276 -25.11 -5.90 -15.27
N ARG A 277 -24.50 -5.22 -16.24
CA ARG A 277 -23.75 -5.89 -17.30
C ARG A 277 -22.61 -6.69 -16.67
N LYS A 278 -22.58 -7.99 -16.98
CA LYS A 278 -21.54 -8.91 -16.48
C LYS A 278 -20.17 -8.39 -16.90
N CYS A 279 -19.37 -8.05 -15.90
CA CYS A 279 -17.97 -7.70 -16.02
C CYS A 279 -17.28 -8.47 -14.92
N ARG A 280 -16.65 -9.58 -15.30
CA ARG A 280 -16.07 -10.49 -14.33
C ARG A 280 -14.90 -9.79 -13.63
N ARG A 281 -14.89 -9.82 -12.29
CA ARG A 281 -13.86 -9.15 -11.48
C ARG A 281 -12.47 -9.60 -11.94
N ASN A 282 -11.54 -8.65 -12.13
CA ASN A 282 -10.16 -8.93 -12.55
C ASN A 282 -10.01 -9.73 -13.86
N SER A 283 -11.02 -9.77 -14.73
CA SER A 283 -10.90 -10.42 -16.02
C SER A 283 -10.32 -9.47 -17.07
N LYS A 284 -9.48 -9.99 -17.98
CA LYS A 284 -8.90 -9.20 -19.07
C LYS A 284 -9.98 -8.60 -19.97
N GLU A 285 -11.05 -9.36 -20.21
CA GLU A 285 -12.18 -8.95 -21.03
C GLU A 285 -12.94 -7.77 -20.40
N CYS A 286 -13.12 -7.82 -19.08
CA CYS A 286 -13.74 -6.75 -18.31
C CYS A 286 -12.84 -5.49 -18.32
N GLU A 287 -11.54 -5.65 -18.07
CA GLU A 287 -10.58 -4.55 -18.15
C GLU A 287 -10.58 -3.89 -19.55
N GLN A 288 -10.51 -4.68 -20.63
CA GLN A 288 -10.56 -4.19 -22.01
C GLN A 288 -11.88 -3.46 -22.31
N THR A 289 -12.99 -3.90 -21.73
CA THR A 289 -14.28 -3.22 -21.87
C THR A 289 -14.25 -1.86 -21.16
N ILE A 290 -13.75 -1.80 -19.93
CA ILE A 290 -13.70 -0.58 -19.12
C ILE A 290 -12.69 0.44 -19.69
N ARG A 291 -11.58 -0.01 -20.29
CA ARG A 291 -10.58 0.87 -20.93
C ARG A 291 -11.12 1.74 -22.06
N LYS A 292 -12.28 1.40 -22.64
CA LYS A 292 -12.98 2.19 -23.68
C LYS A 292 -13.68 3.43 -23.13
N TYR A 293 -13.74 3.61 -21.80
CA TYR A 293 -14.41 4.75 -21.17
C TYR A 293 -13.44 5.92 -20.92
N LYS A 294 -13.90 7.16 -21.12
CA LYS A 294 -13.17 8.38 -20.71
C LYS A 294 -13.10 8.51 -19.18
N PHE A 295 -14.21 8.20 -18.51
CA PHE A 295 -14.35 8.33 -17.06
C PHE A 295 -14.79 7.04 -16.38
N TYR A 296 -14.34 6.85 -15.15
CA TYR A 296 -14.81 5.78 -14.29
C TYR A 296 -15.18 6.35 -12.91
N LEU A 297 -16.35 5.98 -12.42
CA LEU A 297 -16.80 6.37 -11.08
C LEU A 297 -16.08 5.51 -10.03
N ALA A 298 -14.98 6.02 -9.47
CA ALA A 298 -14.22 5.41 -8.39
C ALA A 298 -14.80 5.78 -7.02
N LEU A 299 -16.05 5.36 -6.78
CA LEU A 299 -16.81 5.68 -5.56
C LEU A 299 -16.46 4.70 -4.44
N GLU A 300 -15.97 5.21 -3.31
CA GLU A 300 -15.50 4.36 -2.21
C GLU A 300 -16.61 3.97 -1.24
N ASN A 301 -16.52 2.76 -0.69
CA ASN A 301 -17.57 2.18 0.15
C ASN A 301 -17.85 2.98 1.44
N SER A 302 -16.88 3.80 1.85
CA SER A 302 -16.97 4.60 3.07
C SER A 302 -16.18 5.89 2.96
N CYS A 303 -16.61 6.89 3.72
CA CYS A 303 -15.95 8.19 3.78
C CYS A 303 -15.03 8.28 4.99
N CYS A 304 -13.85 7.69 4.83
CA CYS A 304 -12.80 7.65 5.85
C CYS A 304 -11.54 8.32 5.30
N SER A 305 -10.71 8.88 6.18
CA SER A 305 -9.44 9.48 5.75
C SER A 305 -8.56 8.43 5.07
N GLU A 306 -7.94 8.82 3.97
CA GLU A 306 -7.04 8.01 3.15
C GLU A 306 -7.60 6.68 2.61
N TYR A 307 -8.91 6.43 2.71
CA TYR A 307 -9.53 5.22 2.16
C TYR A 307 -9.71 5.33 0.64
N ILE A 308 -8.59 5.27 -0.07
CA ILE A 308 -8.46 5.38 -1.52
C ILE A 308 -8.02 4.01 -2.06
N THR A 309 -8.94 3.29 -2.69
CA THR A 309 -8.79 1.85 -2.93
C THR A 309 -8.37 1.51 -4.36
N GLU A 310 -8.42 0.21 -4.70
CA GLU A 310 -8.14 -0.28 -6.04
C GLU A 310 -9.02 0.37 -7.12
N LYS A 311 -10.21 0.87 -6.76
CA LYS A 311 -11.11 1.59 -7.69
C LYS A 311 -10.42 2.81 -8.27
N PHE A 312 -9.77 3.59 -7.43
CA PHE A 312 -9.03 4.78 -7.85
C PHE A 312 -7.73 4.39 -8.59
N TRP A 313 -6.87 3.61 -7.93
CA TRP A 313 -5.53 3.35 -8.45
C TRP A 313 -5.53 2.57 -9.77
N ARG A 314 -6.47 1.63 -9.96
CA ARG A 314 -6.60 0.90 -11.23
C ARG A 314 -7.14 1.78 -12.34
N THR A 315 -8.02 2.72 -12.04
CA THR A 315 -8.54 3.66 -13.04
C THR A 315 -7.41 4.47 -13.67
N LEU A 316 -6.48 4.97 -12.86
CA LEU A 316 -5.27 5.66 -13.34
C LEU A 316 -4.34 4.74 -14.16
N ALA A 317 -4.22 3.47 -13.76
CA ALA A 317 -3.44 2.46 -14.49
C ALA A 317 -4.12 1.98 -15.79
N TRP A 318 -5.42 2.22 -15.93
CA TRP A 318 -6.21 1.94 -17.13
C TRP A 318 -6.28 3.12 -18.09
N ASP A 319 -5.59 4.22 -17.77
CA ASP A 319 -5.58 5.45 -18.55
C ASP A 319 -6.98 6.05 -18.70
N ILE A 320 -7.72 6.08 -17.59
CA ILE A 320 -9.08 6.63 -17.47
C ILE A 320 -9.03 7.72 -16.40
N VAL A 321 -9.83 8.78 -16.54
CA VAL A 321 -9.95 9.81 -15.49
C VAL A 321 -10.94 9.34 -14.42
N PRO A 322 -10.51 9.13 -13.16
CA PRO A 322 -11.41 8.76 -12.08
C PRO A 322 -12.27 9.95 -11.63
N VAL A 323 -13.57 9.72 -11.52
CA VAL A 323 -14.50 10.56 -10.76
C VAL A 323 -14.66 9.94 -9.37
N VAL A 324 -14.19 10.64 -8.35
CA VAL A 324 -14.01 10.11 -7.00
C VAL A 324 -14.99 10.70 -5.99
N PHE A 325 -15.39 9.89 -5.01
CA PHE A 325 -16.03 10.34 -3.78
C PHE A 325 -15.87 9.26 -2.70
N GLY A 326 -15.62 9.67 -1.46
CA GLY A 326 -15.21 8.78 -0.39
C GLY A 326 -14.32 9.47 0.63
N ALA A 327 -13.01 9.35 0.45
CA ALA A 327 -12.04 10.07 1.27
C ALA A 327 -12.18 11.61 1.09
N PRO A 328 -11.75 12.43 2.07
CA PRO A 328 -11.68 13.87 1.91
C PRO A 328 -10.88 14.32 0.67
N ARG A 329 -11.32 15.41 0.02
CA ARG A 329 -10.64 15.99 -1.16
C ARG A 329 -9.13 16.19 -0.98
N LYS A 330 -8.72 16.64 0.21
CA LYS A 330 -7.32 16.87 0.61
C LYS A 330 -6.47 15.60 0.64
N ASP A 331 -7.08 14.43 0.87
CA ASP A 331 -6.34 13.16 0.91
C ASP A 331 -6.00 12.71 -0.50
N TYR A 332 -6.93 12.86 -1.45
CA TYR A 332 -6.61 12.67 -2.87
C TYR A 332 -5.53 13.64 -3.34
N GLU A 333 -5.64 14.91 -2.96
CA GLU A 333 -4.68 15.97 -3.32
C GLU A 333 -3.24 15.66 -2.89
N ARG A 334 -3.10 15.08 -1.69
CA ARG A 334 -1.81 14.70 -1.12
C ARG A 334 -1.24 13.40 -1.67
N LEU A 335 -2.11 12.43 -2.01
CA LEU A 335 -1.69 11.06 -2.32
C LEU A 335 -1.72 10.73 -3.81
N ALA A 336 -2.62 11.32 -4.58
CA ALA A 336 -2.78 11.08 -6.01
C ALA A 336 -1.69 11.77 -6.83
N PRO A 337 -1.49 11.36 -8.10
CA PRO A 337 -0.80 12.21 -9.05
C PRO A 337 -1.50 13.59 -9.15
N PRO A 338 -0.73 14.66 -9.38
CA PRO A 338 -1.31 16.00 -9.48
C PRO A 338 -2.29 16.09 -10.65
N ASN A 339 -3.41 16.79 -10.45
CA ASN A 339 -4.45 17.01 -11.45
C ASN A 339 -4.93 15.70 -12.12
N SER A 340 -5.11 14.61 -11.38
CA SER A 340 -5.40 13.30 -11.99
C SER A 340 -6.82 12.77 -11.76
N PHE A 341 -7.72 13.54 -11.16
CA PHE A 341 -9.04 13.09 -10.76
C PHE A 341 -10.05 14.22 -10.67
N ILE A 342 -11.32 13.87 -10.76
CA ILE A 342 -12.45 14.77 -10.56
C ILE A 342 -13.12 14.39 -9.24
N HIS A 343 -13.14 15.26 -8.26
CA HIS A 343 -13.82 14.98 -7.00
C HIS A 343 -15.27 15.46 -7.06
N ALA A 344 -16.23 14.59 -6.74
CA ALA A 344 -17.65 14.90 -6.91
C ALA A 344 -18.11 16.09 -6.06
N ASP A 345 -17.49 16.31 -4.90
CA ASP A 345 -17.80 17.41 -3.98
C ASP A 345 -17.17 18.76 -4.40
N ASP A 346 -16.43 18.81 -5.53
CA ASP A 346 -15.88 20.07 -6.05
C ASP A 346 -16.94 20.90 -6.82
N PHE A 347 -18.18 20.40 -6.91
CA PHE A 347 -19.28 21.00 -7.67
C PHE A 347 -20.46 21.37 -6.77
N ASP A 348 -21.24 22.37 -7.19
CA ASP A 348 -22.42 22.87 -6.46
C ASP A 348 -23.66 21.98 -6.64
N SER A 349 -23.66 21.09 -7.64
CA SER A 349 -24.71 20.12 -7.87
C SER A 349 -24.24 18.90 -8.67
N ILE A 350 -25.06 17.85 -8.70
CA ILE A 350 -24.82 16.69 -9.57
C ILE A 350 -24.90 17.04 -11.06
N GLU A 351 -25.67 18.07 -11.41
CA GLU A 351 -25.80 18.56 -12.77
C GLU A 351 -24.53 19.31 -13.20
N ASP A 352 -23.92 20.10 -12.31
CA ASP A 352 -22.65 20.78 -12.58
C ASP A 352 -21.51 19.78 -12.77
N LEU A 353 -21.45 18.74 -11.94
CA LEU A 353 -20.55 17.62 -12.14
C LEU A 353 -20.76 16.98 -13.52
N ALA A 354 -22.01 16.73 -13.91
CA ALA A 354 -22.33 16.14 -15.20
C ALA A 354 -21.97 17.06 -16.37
N ASN A 355 -22.20 18.37 -16.23
CA ASN A 355 -21.86 19.38 -17.23
C ASN A 355 -20.35 19.50 -17.41
N TYR A 356 -19.58 19.43 -16.33
CA TYR A 356 -18.12 19.40 -16.39
C TYR A 356 -17.60 18.14 -17.09
N ILE A 357 -18.16 16.97 -16.80
CA ILE A 357 -17.81 15.72 -17.50
C ILE A 357 -18.12 15.84 -19.01
N LYS A 358 -19.28 16.39 -19.39
CA LYS A 358 -19.64 16.62 -20.80
C LYS A 358 -18.75 17.67 -21.48
N PHE A 359 -18.28 18.67 -20.73
CA PHE A 359 -17.31 19.64 -21.21
C PHE A 359 -15.99 18.95 -21.55
N LEU A 360 -15.44 18.13 -20.65
CA LEU A 360 -14.22 17.35 -20.91
C LEU A 360 -14.40 16.30 -22.03
N ASP A 361 -15.62 15.77 -22.20
CA ASP A 361 -15.92 14.86 -23.31
C ASP A 361 -15.72 15.53 -24.68
N LYS A 362 -16.13 16.80 -24.80
CA LYS A 362 -16.06 17.60 -26.03
C LYS A 362 -14.72 18.34 -26.22
N ASN A 363 -13.88 18.40 -25.20
CA ASN A 363 -12.63 19.15 -25.20
C ASN A 363 -11.46 18.23 -24.84
N ASP A 364 -10.87 17.62 -25.86
CA ASP A 364 -9.78 16.68 -25.67
C ASP A 364 -8.54 17.32 -25.03
N ASP A 365 -8.22 18.57 -25.35
CA ASP A 365 -7.10 19.28 -24.71
C ASP A 365 -7.28 19.37 -23.19
N GLU A 366 -8.50 19.69 -22.72
CA GLU A 366 -8.83 19.75 -21.29
C GLU A 366 -8.81 18.38 -20.63
N TYR A 367 -9.35 17.36 -21.31
CA TYR A 367 -9.29 15.97 -20.84
C TYR A 367 -7.84 15.49 -20.71
N ASN A 368 -6.98 15.80 -21.68
CA ASN A 368 -5.58 15.37 -21.68
C ASN A 368 -4.76 16.01 -20.54
N LYS A 369 -5.17 17.16 -19.99
CA LYS A 369 -4.52 17.75 -18.80
C LYS A 369 -4.51 16.81 -17.60
N TYR A 370 -5.46 15.87 -17.52
CA TYR A 370 -5.53 14.87 -16.44
C TYR A 370 -4.43 13.81 -16.47
N PHE A 371 -3.63 13.78 -17.53
CA PHE A 371 -2.57 12.80 -17.74
C PHE A 371 -1.16 13.42 -17.81
N ARG A 372 -1.02 14.73 -17.61
CA ARG A 372 0.29 15.44 -17.62
C ARG A 372 1.29 14.81 -16.65
N TRP A 373 0.83 14.34 -15.50
CA TRP A 373 1.67 13.63 -14.54
C TRP A 373 2.38 12.40 -15.11
N LYS A 374 1.87 11.77 -16.18
CA LYS A 374 2.54 10.67 -16.90
C LYS A 374 3.63 11.20 -17.84
N GLU A 375 3.40 12.35 -18.47
CA GLU A 375 4.39 13.03 -19.32
C GLU A 375 5.60 13.50 -18.51
N ASP A 376 5.36 13.88 -17.24
CA ASP A 376 6.37 14.22 -16.25
C ASP A 376 7.08 12.97 -15.65
N GLY A 377 6.86 11.78 -16.23
CA GLY A 377 7.49 10.54 -15.81
C GLY A 377 6.92 9.94 -14.52
N GLY A 378 5.75 10.37 -14.10
CA GLY A 378 5.06 9.85 -12.93
C GLY A 378 4.51 8.44 -13.13
N GLU A 379 4.55 7.63 -12.07
CA GLU A 379 4.12 6.23 -12.08
C GLU A 379 3.18 5.95 -10.91
N VAL A 380 2.09 5.22 -11.16
CA VAL A 380 1.23 4.69 -10.10
C VAL A 380 1.59 3.23 -9.84
N ILE A 381 1.80 2.89 -8.57
CA ILE A 381 2.05 1.52 -8.13
C ILE A 381 0.82 1.06 -7.36
N ILE A 382 0.28 -0.09 -7.74
CA ILE A 382 -0.87 -0.69 -7.07
C ILE A 382 -0.36 -1.74 -6.09
N ASN A 383 -0.63 -1.53 -4.81
CA ASN A 383 -0.31 -2.46 -3.74
C ASN A 383 -1.42 -3.49 -3.51
N TYR A 384 -2.63 -3.24 -3.99
CA TYR A 384 -3.70 -4.20 -3.81
C TYR A 384 -3.55 -5.42 -4.75
N PRO A 385 -3.61 -6.66 -4.23
CA PRO A 385 -3.49 -7.84 -5.07
C PRO A 385 -4.51 -7.86 -6.21
N ARG A 386 -4.07 -8.31 -7.39
CA ARG A 386 -5.02 -8.69 -8.44
C ARG A 386 -5.74 -9.96 -7.97
N LEU A 387 -7.00 -9.82 -7.56
CA LEU A 387 -7.81 -10.98 -7.14
C LEU A 387 -8.20 -11.80 -8.38
N GLU A 388 -7.36 -12.72 -8.83
CA GLU A 388 -7.72 -13.56 -9.98
C GLU A 388 -8.94 -14.45 -9.64
N ASN A 389 -9.74 -14.83 -10.65
CA ASN A 389 -10.96 -15.65 -10.46
C ASN A 389 -10.66 -17.13 -10.15
N LYS A 390 -9.40 -17.48 -10.03
CA LYS A 390 -8.91 -18.69 -9.40
C LYS A 390 -7.92 -18.22 -8.35
N PRO A 391 -7.82 -18.91 -7.19
CA PRO A 391 -6.70 -18.66 -6.30
C PRO A 391 -5.45 -18.75 -7.17
N VAL A 392 -4.60 -17.72 -7.11
CA VAL A 392 -3.28 -17.83 -7.72
C VAL A 392 -2.68 -19.12 -7.14
N ASP A 393 -2.26 -20.05 -8.00
CA ASP A 393 -1.84 -21.41 -7.56
C ASP A 393 -0.60 -21.39 -6.66
N HIS A 394 -0.05 -20.19 -6.47
CA HIS A 394 1.00 -19.90 -5.53
C HIS A 394 0.43 -19.72 -4.12
N HIS A 395 0.93 -20.55 -3.22
CA HIS A 395 0.78 -20.42 -1.77
C HIS A 395 1.52 -19.21 -1.18
N ILE A 396 2.09 -18.36 -2.04
CA ILE A 396 2.95 -17.24 -1.69
C ILE A 396 2.05 -15.99 -1.68
N PRO A 397 1.76 -15.41 -0.49
CA PRO A 397 1.04 -14.16 -0.43
C PRO A 397 1.84 -13.04 -1.10
N PRO A 398 1.19 -12.03 -1.71
CA PRO A 398 1.87 -10.87 -2.27
C PRO A 398 2.82 -10.22 -1.25
N ALA A 399 3.98 -9.72 -1.68
CA ALA A 399 5.05 -9.26 -0.79
C ALA A 399 4.67 -8.11 0.19
N ASN A 400 3.60 -7.38 -0.13
CA ASN A 400 3.06 -6.32 0.71
C ASN A 400 1.85 -6.78 1.56
N PHE A 401 1.38 -8.01 1.35
CA PHE A 401 0.33 -8.62 2.15
C PHE A 401 0.88 -9.02 3.52
N PHE A 402 0.14 -8.76 4.59
CA PHE A 402 0.66 -8.97 5.96
C PHE A 402 0.97 -10.43 6.30
N TYR A 403 0.48 -11.41 5.52
CA TYR A 403 0.90 -12.82 5.65
C TYR A 403 2.20 -13.16 4.92
N SER A 404 2.76 -12.28 4.09
CA SER A 404 3.98 -12.56 3.35
C SER A 404 5.21 -12.59 4.27
N CYS A 405 6.24 -13.32 3.87
CA CYS A 405 7.50 -13.30 4.61
C CYS A 405 8.13 -11.91 4.65
N SER A 406 7.98 -11.10 3.60
CA SER A 406 8.42 -9.70 3.57
C SER A 406 7.76 -8.88 4.70
N ALA A 407 6.44 -9.01 4.86
CA ALA A 407 5.72 -8.33 5.94
C ALA A 407 6.12 -8.85 7.32
N VAL A 408 6.21 -10.17 7.49
CA VAL A 408 6.65 -10.81 8.74
C VAL A 408 8.06 -10.32 9.14
N CYS A 409 8.99 -10.32 8.20
CA CYS A 409 10.36 -9.86 8.44
C CYS A 409 10.41 -8.36 8.77
N ARG A 410 9.55 -7.53 8.15
CA ARG A 410 9.44 -6.10 8.48
C ARG A 410 9.01 -5.88 9.93
N VAL A 411 8.02 -6.64 10.42
CA VAL A 411 7.57 -6.54 11.83
C VAL A 411 8.61 -7.13 12.77
N GLY A 412 9.19 -8.28 12.44
CA GLY A 412 10.24 -8.93 13.22
C GLY A 412 11.46 -8.04 13.42
N LYS A 413 11.87 -7.30 12.39
CA LYS A 413 12.96 -6.31 12.51
C LYS A 413 12.62 -5.24 13.55
N ARG A 414 11.44 -4.60 13.45
CA ARG A 414 11.00 -3.59 14.44
C ARG A 414 10.97 -4.16 15.85
N TYR A 415 10.50 -5.39 16.01
CA TYR A 415 10.45 -6.06 17.31
C TYR A 415 11.84 -6.17 17.95
N LEU A 416 12.83 -6.66 17.20
CA LEU A 416 14.21 -6.78 17.69
C LEU A 416 14.86 -5.41 17.93
N ASP A 417 14.56 -4.43 17.08
CA ASP A 417 15.06 -3.06 17.25
C ASP A 417 14.47 -2.42 18.53
N GLU A 418 13.21 -2.69 18.89
CA GLU A 418 12.62 -2.20 20.16
C GLU A 418 13.18 -2.92 21.39
N ASP A 419 13.37 -4.24 21.31
CA ASP A 419 13.88 -5.08 22.39
C ASP A 419 15.33 -4.74 22.78
N THR A 420 16.18 -4.53 21.76
CA THR A 420 17.57 -4.08 21.97
C THR A 420 17.66 -2.69 22.60
N ASN A 421 16.72 -1.79 22.32
CA ASN A 421 16.69 -0.44 22.91
C ASN A 421 16.18 -0.44 24.36
N SER A 422 15.32 -1.39 24.77
CA SER A 422 14.94 -1.55 26.18
C SER A 422 16.09 -1.99 27.06
N ASP A 423 17.01 -2.82 26.54
CA ASP A 423 18.17 -3.31 27.30
C ASP A 423 19.23 -2.22 27.56
N VAL A 424 19.25 -1.14 26.77
CA VAL A 424 20.22 -0.03 26.88
C VAL A 424 19.74 1.05 27.88
N GLY A 425 18.62 0.84 28.59
CA GLY A 425 18.13 1.77 29.61
C GLY A 425 17.66 3.12 29.06
N LEU A 426 17.48 3.23 27.74
CA LEU A 426 16.80 4.35 27.12
C LEU A 426 15.31 4.19 27.41
N ASN A 427 14.81 4.95 28.39
CA ASN A 427 13.39 5.02 28.76
C ASN A 427 12.52 5.17 27.50
N SER A 428 11.98 4.07 26.98
CA SER A 428 10.90 4.11 25.99
C SER A 428 9.62 4.41 26.75
N SER A 429 9.29 5.70 26.74
CA SER A 429 8.05 6.28 27.21
C SER A 429 6.83 5.46 26.79
N GLN A 430 6.03 5.04 27.77
CA GLN A 430 4.66 4.52 27.68
C GLN A 430 4.41 3.42 26.63
N ASN A 431 3.98 2.23 27.08
CA ASN A 431 3.30 1.25 26.21
C ASN A 431 2.03 1.88 25.61
N SER A 432 2.17 2.64 24.52
CA SER A 432 1.05 3.23 23.81
C SER A 432 0.40 2.11 22.99
N PHE A 433 -0.75 1.66 23.42
CA PHE A 433 -1.56 0.73 22.65
C PHE A 433 -2.26 1.48 21.51
N PHE A 434 -2.40 0.81 20.38
CA PHE A 434 -3.24 1.26 19.30
C PHE A 434 -4.71 1.02 19.64
N ASP A 435 -5.49 2.09 19.79
CA ASP A 435 -6.95 2.03 19.85
C ASP A 435 -7.52 2.14 18.42
N PRO A 436 -8.26 1.12 17.93
CA PRO A 436 -8.93 1.21 16.63
C PRO A 436 -9.87 2.42 16.49
N ASN A 437 -10.37 3.01 17.58
CA ASN A 437 -11.26 4.18 17.54
C ASN A 437 -10.56 5.54 17.45
N VAL A 438 -9.23 5.58 17.38
CA VAL A 438 -8.49 6.83 17.21
C VAL A 438 -9.02 7.69 16.05
N ASN A 439 -8.93 9.02 16.23
CA ASN A 439 -9.48 10.02 15.31
C ASN A 439 -9.01 9.87 13.86
N TRP A 440 -7.81 9.34 13.64
CA TRP A 440 -7.26 9.15 12.30
C TRP A 440 -7.64 7.81 11.65
N TRP A 441 -8.14 6.84 12.42
CA TRP A 441 -8.57 5.53 11.91
C TRP A 441 -10.10 5.44 11.87
N CYS A 442 -10.74 4.66 12.75
CA CYS A 442 -12.21 4.55 12.76
C CYS A 442 -12.90 5.89 13.06
N GLY A 443 -12.26 6.76 13.86
CA GLY A 443 -12.76 8.11 14.12
C GLY A 443 -12.74 9.02 12.89
N SER A 444 -11.95 8.69 11.86
CA SER A 444 -11.89 9.47 10.61
C SER A 444 -13.08 9.21 9.68
N CYS A 445 -13.81 8.12 9.92
CA CYS A 445 -14.96 7.71 9.11
C CYS A 445 -16.19 8.52 9.50
N THR A 446 -16.36 9.68 8.86
CA THR A 446 -17.40 10.68 9.15
C THR A 446 -18.44 10.73 8.03
N GLN A 447 -19.34 11.72 8.09
CA GLN A 447 -20.31 11.99 7.03
C GLN A 447 -19.60 12.36 5.71
N CYS A 448 -20.12 11.87 4.59
CA CYS A 448 -19.55 12.12 3.27
C CYS A 448 -19.88 13.53 2.77
N GLY A 449 -18.84 14.24 2.31
CA GLY A 449 -18.95 15.51 1.58
C GLY A 449 -19.28 16.73 2.44
N ASN A 450 -18.91 17.90 1.92
CA ASN A 450 -19.10 19.20 2.55
C ASN A 450 -20.37 19.89 2.02
N HIS A 451 -20.67 19.74 0.73
CA HIS A 451 -21.84 20.39 0.12
C HIS A 451 -23.15 19.73 0.56
N GLN A 452 -24.20 20.54 0.69
CA GLN A 452 -25.51 20.07 1.15
C GLN A 452 -26.13 19.05 0.17
N TRP A 453 -25.99 19.28 -1.13
CA TRP A 453 -26.58 18.41 -2.16
C TRP A 453 -25.99 17.00 -2.12
N ILE A 454 -24.66 16.86 -1.94
CA ILE A 454 -24.02 15.55 -1.93
C ILE A 454 -24.28 14.84 -0.60
N ARG A 455 -24.49 15.61 0.48
CA ARG A 455 -24.85 15.05 1.78
C ARG A 455 -26.21 14.37 1.79
N THR A 456 -27.08 14.61 0.81
CA THR A 456 -28.36 13.88 0.63
C THR A 456 -28.17 12.39 0.32
N TYR A 457 -26.95 11.98 -0.06
CA TYR A 457 -26.61 10.58 -0.30
C TYR A 457 -26.05 9.87 0.93
N ASN A 458 -25.96 10.50 2.10
CA ASN A 458 -25.51 9.79 3.30
C ASN A 458 -26.48 8.68 3.73
#